data_AF-A0A1B7TII0-F1
#
_entry.id   AF-A0A1B7TII0-F1
#
_cell.length_a   1.000
_cell.length_b   1.000
_cell.length_c   1.000
_cell.angle_alpha   90.00
_cell.angle_beta   90.00
_cell.angle_gamma   90.00
#
_symmetry.space_group_name_H-M   'P 1'
#
loop_
_entity.id
_entity.type
_entity.pdbx_description
1 polymer ?
#
loop_
_entity_poly.entity_id
_entity_poly.type
_entity_poly.pdbx_seq_one_letter_code
_entity_poly.pdbx_strand_id
1 'polypeptide(L)'
;MLSNIAKKNLSVFKQQTLLKPATAALRFNATNAEDLIEVNLPESSFEGYMLENIPELSFQSSKGDLLQMYKDMIIVRRMEMACDALYKAKKIRGFCHLSVGQEAIAVGMEHAISKKDTIITSYRCHGFTYMRGASVQAVLAELMGRRTGVSFGKGGSMHLYAPNFFGGNGIVGAQVPLGAGLAFAHKYKAEDACSFALYGDGASNQGQVFESFNMAKLWNLPCIFVCENNKYGMGTAASRSSAMTEYFKRGQYIPGLKINGMDILAVYQGTKFAKDWAVSGNGPLVVEYETYRYGGHSMSDPGTTYRTRDEVQHMRSKNDPIAGLKMKLLELGVATEEEIKSYDKAARKYVDEQVELADAAPAPEAKLSILFEDVYLPGTETPTLRGRIPEDTWDFKKGGFANRD
;
A
#
# COMPACT_ATOMS: atom_id res chain seq x y z
N MET A 1 -43.88 1.22 15.33
CA MET A 1 -43.30 -0.03 14.76
C MET A 1 -42.02 0.18 13.93
N LEU A 2 -41.59 1.41 13.62
CA LEU A 2 -40.38 1.68 12.83
C LEU A 2 -39.07 1.77 13.65
N SER A 3 -39.13 1.84 14.98
CA SER A 3 -37.93 1.92 15.85
C SER A 3 -37.33 0.56 16.24
N ASN A 4 -38.09 -0.54 16.12
CA ASN A 4 -37.62 -1.87 16.50
C ASN A 4 -36.93 -2.64 15.37
N ILE A 5 -37.15 -2.24 14.10
CA ILE A 5 -36.51 -2.87 12.93
C ILE A 5 -35.08 -2.34 12.75
N ALA A 6 -34.85 -1.04 13.00
CA ALA A 6 -33.51 -0.44 13.00
C ALA A 6 -32.60 -1.07 14.08
N LYS A 7 -33.13 -1.36 15.28
CA LYS A 7 -32.36 -2.01 16.36
C LYS A 7 -32.02 -3.47 16.08
N LYS A 8 -32.87 -4.21 15.35
CA LYS A 8 -32.62 -5.61 14.96
C LYS A 8 -31.58 -5.74 13.84
N ASN A 9 -31.54 -4.80 12.90
CA ASN A 9 -30.54 -4.84 11.81
C ASN A 9 -29.16 -4.36 12.27
N LEU A 10 -29.09 -3.44 13.24
CA LEU A 10 -27.84 -3.12 13.94
C LEU A 10 -27.30 -4.30 14.77
N SER A 11 -28.14 -5.23 15.24
CA SER A 11 -27.66 -6.41 15.96
C SER A 11 -27.09 -7.48 15.04
N VAL A 12 -27.57 -7.59 13.79
CA VAL A 12 -26.99 -8.49 12.78
C VAL A 12 -25.62 -7.97 12.31
N PHE A 13 -25.48 -6.65 12.15
CA PHE A 13 -24.16 -6.02 11.93
C PHE A 13 -23.22 -6.17 13.14
N LYS A 14 -23.73 -6.17 14.38
CA LYS A 14 -22.94 -6.43 15.60
C LYS A 14 -22.60 -7.91 15.81
N GLN A 15 -23.39 -8.86 15.29
CA GLN A 15 -23.13 -10.30 15.46
C GLN A 15 -22.18 -10.89 14.41
N GLN A 16 -21.98 -10.22 13.26
CA GLN A 16 -20.96 -10.61 12.28
C GLN A 16 -19.62 -9.84 12.43
N THR A 17 -19.52 -8.89 13.35
CA THR A 17 -18.27 -8.13 13.65
C THR A 17 -17.52 -8.62 14.89
N LEU A 18 -17.81 -9.84 15.37
CA LEU A 18 -17.00 -10.50 16.40
C LEU A 18 -16.06 -11.57 15.83
N LEU A 19 -15.51 -11.35 14.64
CA LEU A 19 -14.13 -11.77 14.40
C LEU A 19 -13.26 -10.79 15.17
N LYS A 20 -12.86 -11.17 16.40
CA LYS A 20 -11.70 -10.54 17.04
C LYS A 20 -10.64 -10.40 15.95
N PRO A 21 -9.98 -9.24 15.80
CA PRO A 21 -8.78 -9.20 14.98
C PRO A 21 -7.82 -10.20 15.63
N ALA A 22 -7.66 -11.36 15.01
CA ALA A 22 -6.49 -12.19 15.21
C ALA A 22 -5.35 -11.49 14.49
N THR A 23 -5.04 -10.25 14.89
CA THR A 23 -3.67 -9.76 14.83
C THR A 23 -2.92 -10.56 15.87
N ALA A 24 -2.61 -11.81 15.54
CA ALA A 24 -1.41 -12.44 16.07
C ALA A 24 -0.24 -11.67 15.43
N ALA A 25 -0.04 -10.42 15.87
CA ALA A 25 1.26 -9.82 15.80
C ALA A 25 2.16 -10.82 16.52
N LEU A 26 3.12 -11.40 15.78
CA LEU A 26 4.20 -12.16 16.37
C LEU A 26 4.94 -11.23 17.33
N ARG A 27 4.47 -11.14 18.56
CA ARG A 27 5.21 -10.52 19.66
C ARG A 27 6.31 -11.51 20.02
N PHE A 28 7.43 -11.39 19.33
CA PHE A 28 8.66 -12.01 19.74
C PHE A 28 9.07 -11.38 21.07
N ASN A 29 9.14 -12.17 22.14
CA ASN A 29 9.70 -11.73 23.42
C ASN A 29 11.18 -11.40 23.22
N ALA A 30 11.50 -10.13 23.00
CA ALA A 30 12.85 -9.62 23.07
C ALA A 30 13.10 -9.14 24.50
N THR A 31 14.05 -9.77 25.18
CA THR A 31 14.70 -9.15 26.34
C THR A 31 15.42 -7.88 25.83
N ASN A 32 15.03 -6.71 26.37
CA ASN A 32 15.47 -5.35 26.02
C ASN A 32 14.91 -4.74 24.72
N ALA A 33 13.58 -4.73 24.55
CA ALA A 33 12.94 -4.05 23.42
C ALA A 33 13.06 -2.50 23.44
N GLU A 34 13.38 -1.89 24.58
CA GLU A 34 13.40 -0.44 24.79
C GLU A 34 14.78 0.22 24.62
N ASP A 35 15.85 -0.56 24.37
CA ASP A 35 17.18 0.00 24.16
C ASP A 35 17.17 0.92 22.92
N LEU A 36 17.54 2.19 23.13
CA LEU A 36 17.63 3.19 22.06
C LEU A 36 18.96 3.04 21.33
N ILE A 37 18.87 2.92 20.01
CA ILE A 37 20.00 2.78 19.10
C ILE A 37 20.12 4.05 18.28
N GLU A 38 21.32 4.63 18.24
CA GLU A 38 21.62 5.74 17.35
C GLU A 38 21.78 5.22 15.92
N VAL A 39 21.00 5.79 15.01
CA VAL A 39 21.01 5.47 13.59
C VAL A 39 21.57 6.65 12.84
N ASN A 40 22.61 6.41 12.03
CA ASN A 40 23.21 7.41 11.15
C ASN A 40 22.94 7.04 9.70
N LEU A 41 22.33 7.97 8.96
CA LEU A 41 22.02 7.86 7.55
C LEU A 41 23.13 8.49 6.69
N PRO A 42 23.44 7.94 5.51
CA PRO A 42 24.34 8.58 4.56
C PRO A 42 23.83 9.96 4.12
N GLU A 43 24.73 10.89 3.81
CA GLU A 43 24.37 12.23 3.28
C GLU A 43 23.51 12.18 2.01
N SER A 44 23.65 11.12 1.21
CA SER A 44 22.86 10.88 0.01
C SER A 44 21.42 10.41 0.26
N SER A 45 21.00 10.30 1.53
CA SER A 45 19.65 9.82 1.88
C SER A 45 18.55 10.79 1.47
N PHE A 46 18.86 12.09 1.45
CA PHE A 46 17.88 13.15 1.22
C PHE A 46 18.41 14.23 0.28
N GLU A 47 17.53 14.76 -0.56
CA GLU A 47 17.78 15.98 -1.34
C GLU A 47 16.54 16.88 -1.28
N GLY A 48 16.71 18.14 -0.87
CA GLY A 48 15.61 19.09 -0.72
C GLY A 48 15.44 20.02 -1.92
N TYR A 49 14.21 20.46 -2.17
CA TYR A 49 13.86 21.51 -3.12
C TYR A 49 12.92 22.51 -2.47
N MET A 50 13.32 23.78 -2.39
CA MET A 50 12.59 24.83 -1.66
C MET A 50 12.30 24.47 -0.19
N LEU A 51 13.21 23.71 0.43
CA LEU A 51 13.17 23.37 1.85
C LEU A 51 14.33 24.06 2.56
N GLU A 52 14.03 24.80 3.62
CA GLU A 52 15.06 25.41 4.48
C GLU A 52 15.80 24.35 5.28
N ASN A 53 15.09 23.29 5.70
CA ASN A 53 15.64 22.16 6.43
C ASN A 53 15.22 20.86 5.74
N ILE A 54 16.15 19.91 5.70
CA ILE A 54 15.91 18.53 5.28
C ILE A 54 15.84 17.62 6.53
N PRO A 55 15.34 16.37 6.41
CA PRO A 55 15.29 15.47 7.55
C PRO A 55 16.67 15.25 8.16
N GLU A 56 16.73 15.11 9.50
CA GLU A 56 17.96 14.81 10.21
C GLU A 56 18.56 13.46 9.76
N LEU A 57 19.89 13.43 9.62
CA LEU A 57 20.62 12.23 9.23
C LEU A 57 20.92 11.32 10.43
N SER A 58 20.91 11.84 11.65
CA SER A 58 21.04 11.04 12.88
C SER A 58 19.72 11.08 13.65
N PHE A 59 19.27 9.92 14.12
CA PHE A 59 18.09 9.81 14.99
C PHE A 59 18.19 8.57 15.88
N GLN A 60 17.38 8.53 16.93
CA GLN A 60 17.28 7.36 17.80
C GLN A 60 16.06 6.51 17.43
N SER A 61 16.25 5.19 17.42
CA SER A 61 15.17 4.22 17.22
C SER A 61 15.31 3.09 18.24
N SER A 62 14.20 2.51 18.67
CA SER A 62 14.27 1.37 19.59
C SER A 62 14.76 0.12 18.86
N LYS A 63 15.47 -0.74 19.60
CA LYS A 63 15.83 -2.08 19.12
C LYS A 63 14.60 -2.84 18.58
N GLY A 64 13.46 -2.72 19.26
CA GLY A 64 12.19 -3.34 18.87
C GLY A 64 11.69 -2.87 17.49
N ASP A 65 11.71 -1.56 17.25
CA ASP A 65 11.21 -0.98 16.00
C ASP A 65 12.07 -1.37 14.80
N LEU A 66 13.39 -1.33 14.96
CA LEU A 66 14.34 -1.76 13.92
C LEU A 66 14.13 -3.23 13.53
N LEU A 67 13.93 -4.10 14.52
CA LEU A 67 13.63 -5.51 14.28
C LEU A 67 12.24 -5.71 13.65
N GLN A 68 11.26 -4.90 14.02
CA GLN A 68 9.90 -5.01 13.47
C GLN A 68 9.86 -4.57 12.00
N MET A 69 10.53 -3.46 11.65
CA MET A 69 10.72 -3.03 10.26
C MET A 69 11.33 -4.13 9.39
N TYR A 70 12.34 -4.84 9.90
CA TYR A 70 12.93 -5.98 9.20
C TYR A 70 11.93 -7.12 8.98
N LYS A 71 11.21 -7.51 10.05
CA LYS A 71 10.19 -8.58 10.02
C LYS A 71 9.05 -8.26 9.05
N ASP A 72 8.62 -7.01 8.98
CA ASP A 72 7.55 -6.60 8.09
C ASP A 72 8.00 -6.64 6.62
N MET A 73 9.22 -6.18 6.30
CA MET A 73 9.73 -6.25 4.93
C MET A 73 9.88 -7.69 4.43
N ILE A 74 10.35 -8.63 5.28
CA ILE A 74 10.43 -10.04 4.88
C ILE A 74 9.04 -10.64 4.65
N ILE A 75 8.03 -10.27 5.43
CA ILE A 75 6.64 -10.72 5.21
C ILE A 75 6.12 -10.18 3.87
N VAL A 76 6.29 -8.87 3.59
CA VAL A 76 5.88 -8.27 2.31
C VAL A 76 6.56 -8.97 1.13
N ARG A 77 7.89 -9.16 1.19
CA ARG A 77 8.66 -9.88 0.16
C ARG A 77 8.12 -11.29 -0.06
N ARG A 78 7.85 -12.03 1.02
CA ARG A 78 7.36 -13.42 0.94
C ARG A 78 5.94 -13.49 0.39
N MET A 79 5.06 -12.58 0.79
CA MET A 79 3.70 -12.45 0.23
C MET A 79 3.76 -12.21 -1.27
N GLU A 80 4.59 -11.28 -1.74
CA GLU A 80 4.74 -11.00 -3.17
C GLU A 80 5.34 -12.19 -3.95
N MET A 81 6.29 -12.92 -3.36
CA MET A 81 6.79 -14.16 -3.94
C MET A 81 5.73 -15.26 -4.01
N ALA A 82 4.83 -15.34 -3.02
CA ALA A 82 3.68 -16.25 -3.08
C ALA A 82 2.71 -15.86 -4.20
N CYS A 83 2.45 -14.55 -4.39
CA CYS A 83 1.65 -14.05 -5.52
C CYS A 83 2.24 -14.47 -6.88
N ASP A 84 3.56 -14.36 -7.07
CA ASP A 84 4.25 -14.83 -8.28
C ASP A 84 4.00 -16.34 -8.53
N ALA A 85 4.19 -17.17 -7.52
CA ALA A 85 3.99 -18.61 -7.60
C ALA A 85 2.53 -18.99 -7.91
N LEU A 86 1.58 -18.37 -7.20
CA LEU A 86 0.14 -18.59 -7.38
C LEU A 86 -0.35 -18.14 -8.77
N TYR A 87 0.21 -17.05 -9.31
CA TYR A 87 -0.08 -16.61 -10.68
C TYR A 87 0.42 -17.60 -11.73
N LYS A 88 1.66 -18.10 -11.57
CA LYS A 88 2.23 -19.14 -12.44
C LYS A 88 1.43 -20.44 -12.37
N ALA A 89 0.91 -20.78 -11.19
CA ALA A 89 -0.01 -21.89 -10.96
C ALA A 89 -1.45 -21.63 -11.44
N LYS A 90 -1.72 -20.49 -12.09
CA LYS A 90 -3.05 -20.08 -12.61
C LYS A 90 -4.15 -19.91 -11.56
N LYS A 91 -3.77 -19.80 -10.28
CA LYS A 91 -4.70 -19.49 -9.18
C LYS A 91 -5.03 -18.01 -9.10
N ILE A 92 -4.09 -17.15 -9.49
CA ILE A 92 -4.31 -15.71 -9.71
C ILE A 92 -4.42 -15.48 -11.22
N ARG A 93 -5.35 -14.61 -11.64
CA ARG A 93 -5.62 -14.27 -13.05
C ARG A 93 -5.67 -12.75 -13.24
N GLY A 94 -5.70 -12.31 -14.50
CA GLY A 94 -5.79 -10.89 -14.84
C GLY A 94 -4.50 -10.13 -14.50
N PHE A 95 -4.63 -8.98 -13.87
CA PHE A 95 -3.48 -8.17 -13.46
C PHE A 95 -2.90 -8.64 -12.13
N CYS A 96 -1.57 -8.58 -12.00
CA CYS A 96 -0.84 -8.79 -10.76
C CYS A 96 0.48 -8.01 -10.80
N HIS A 97 0.61 -7.01 -9.93
CA HIS A 97 1.74 -6.06 -9.91
C HIS A 97 2.52 -6.18 -8.61
N LEU A 98 3.67 -6.86 -8.65
CA LEU A 98 4.43 -7.18 -7.44
C LEU A 98 5.37 -6.04 -7.01
N SER A 99 5.39 -5.64 -5.74
CA SER A 99 6.30 -4.61 -5.24
C SER A 99 7.69 -5.13 -4.79
N VAL A 100 8.12 -6.28 -5.33
CA VAL A 100 9.42 -6.89 -4.95
C VAL A 100 10.57 -5.93 -5.27
N GLY A 101 11.32 -5.55 -4.24
CA GLY A 101 12.41 -4.55 -4.28
C GLY A 101 12.02 -3.17 -3.74
N GLN A 102 10.72 -2.94 -3.46
CA GLN A 102 10.18 -1.67 -2.98
C GLN A 102 9.61 -1.79 -1.56
N GLU A 103 9.96 -2.84 -0.81
CA GLU A 103 9.39 -3.13 0.51
C GLU A 103 9.62 -2.01 1.51
N ALA A 104 10.78 -1.34 1.42
CA ALA A 104 11.16 -0.23 2.28
C ALA A 104 10.12 0.89 2.27
N ILE A 105 9.43 1.14 1.15
CA ILE A 105 8.45 2.23 1.04
C ILE A 105 7.23 1.95 1.92
N ALA A 106 6.50 0.87 1.63
CA ALA A 106 5.27 0.56 2.37
C ALA A 106 5.53 0.34 3.86
N VAL A 107 6.64 -0.32 4.21
CA VAL A 107 6.98 -0.59 5.61
C VAL A 107 7.51 0.67 6.30
N GLY A 108 8.50 1.36 5.72
CA GLY A 108 9.08 2.56 6.32
C GLY A 108 8.06 3.68 6.50
N MET A 109 7.15 3.86 5.54
CA MET A 109 6.05 4.81 5.68
C MET A 109 5.11 4.44 6.83
N GLU A 110 4.68 3.18 6.92
CA GLU A 110 3.72 2.77 7.94
C GLU A 110 4.27 2.94 9.36
N HIS A 111 5.56 2.66 9.56
CA HIS A 111 6.23 2.86 10.84
C HIS A 111 6.40 4.34 11.21
N ALA A 112 6.37 5.25 10.25
CA ALA A 112 6.53 6.70 10.47
C ALA A 112 5.21 7.46 10.68
N ILE A 113 4.06 6.84 10.39
CA ILE A 113 2.75 7.48 10.42
C ILE A 113 1.82 6.85 11.46
N SER A 114 0.61 7.38 11.57
CA SER A 114 -0.44 6.83 12.43
C SER A 114 -1.53 6.15 11.61
N LYS A 115 -2.37 5.36 12.29
CA LYS A 115 -3.58 4.79 11.66
C LYS A 115 -4.65 5.82 11.32
N LYS A 116 -4.52 7.08 11.76
CA LYS A 116 -5.43 8.18 11.36
C LYS A 116 -5.08 8.77 10.00
N ASP A 117 -3.79 8.79 9.66
CA ASP A 117 -3.31 9.25 8.36
C ASP A 117 -3.85 8.34 7.26
N THR A 118 -4.14 8.91 6.09
CA THR A 118 -4.72 8.15 4.98
C THR A 118 -3.70 7.90 3.90
N ILE A 119 -3.70 6.70 3.35
CA ILE A 119 -2.88 6.33 2.19
C ILE A 119 -3.79 5.99 1.01
N ILE A 120 -3.43 6.48 -0.16
CA ILE A 120 -4.02 6.06 -1.43
C ILE A 120 -2.93 5.87 -2.47
N THR A 121 -2.98 4.79 -3.24
CA THR A 121 -1.95 4.47 -4.25
C THR A 121 -2.56 3.88 -5.52
N SER A 122 -1.70 3.59 -6.50
CA SER A 122 -2.05 2.92 -7.75
C SER A 122 -2.21 1.40 -7.55
N TYR A 123 -2.22 0.63 -8.62
CA TYR A 123 -2.44 -0.81 -8.62
C TYR A 123 -1.33 -1.68 -8.00
N ARG A 124 -0.16 -1.12 -7.65
CA ARG A 124 0.94 -1.86 -6.99
C ARG A 124 0.84 -1.73 -5.47
N CYS A 125 -0.18 -2.36 -4.90
CA CYS A 125 -0.68 -1.98 -3.57
C CYS A 125 -0.66 -3.09 -2.51
N HIS A 126 -0.13 -4.29 -2.79
CA HIS A 126 -0.25 -5.42 -1.87
C HIS A 126 0.44 -5.14 -0.52
N GLY A 127 1.68 -4.64 -0.55
CA GLY A 127 2.43 -4.25 0.65
C GLY A 127 1.69 -3.21 1.49
N PHE A 128 1.20 -2.14 0.88
CA PHE A 128 0.39 -1.13 1.57
C PHE A 128 -0.88 -1.72 2.18
N THR A 129 -1.60 -2.58 1.47
CA THR A 129 -2.82 -3.21 1.98
C THR A 129 -2.54 -4.00 3.25
N TYR A 130 -1.47 -4.80 3.26
CA TYR A 130 -1.02 -5.54 4.43
C TYR A 130 -0.64 -4.60 5.59
N MET A 131 0.22 -3.61 5.34
CA MET A 131 0.68 -2.66 6.36
C MET A 131 -0.48 -1.84 6.95
N ARG A 132 -1.53 -1.59 6.17
CA ARG A 132 -2.75 -0.89 6.59
C ARG A 132 -3.78 -1.78 7.28
N GLY A 133 -3.43 -3.02 7.60
CA GLY A 133 -4.14 -3.85 8.56
C GLY A 133 -4.89 -5.04 7.96
N ALA A 134 -4.81 -5.28 6.65
CA ALA A 134 -5.27 -6.54 6.09
C ALA A 134 -4.33 -7.69 6.47
N SER A 135 -4.86 -8.89 6.67
CA SER A 135 -4.03 -10.08 6.81
C SER A 135 -3.44 -10.49 5.46
N VAL A 136 -2.30 -11.19 5.48
CA VAL A 136 -1.73 -11.80 4.27
C VAL A 136 -2.74 -12.76 3.62
N GLN A 137 -3.47 -13.53 4.43
CA GLN A 137 -4.52 -14.41 3.94
C GLN A 137 -5.60 -13.63 3.17
N ALA A 138 -6.09 -12.50 3.67
CA ALA A 138 -7.14 -11.73 3.00
C ALA A 138 -6.64 -11.07 1.70
N VAL A 139 -5.38 -10.61 1.67
CA VAL A 139 -4.76 -10.12 0.43
C VAL A 139 -4.67 -11.24 -0.61
N LEU A 140 -4.08 -12.38 -0.25
CA LEU A 140 -3.93 -13.53 -1.17
C LEU A 140 -5.27 -14.10 -1.63
N ALA A 141 -6.26 -14.18 -0.73
CA ALA A 141 -7.61 -14.63 -1.05
C ALA A 141 -8.28 -13.71 -2.08
N GLU A 142 -8.10 -12.39 -1.97
CA GLU A 142 -8.63 -11.44 -2.95
C GLU A 142 -7.99 -11.63 -4.33
N LEU A 143 -6.66 -11.79 -4.38
CA LEU A 143 -5.94 -12.04 -5.64
C LEU A 143 -6.37 -13.36 -6.30
N MET A 144 -6.75 -14.37 -5.50
CA MET A 144 -7.29 -15.64 -5.99
C MET A 144 -8.81 -15.62 -6.22
N GLY A 145 -9.49 -14.48 -6.01
CA GLY A 145 -10.93 -14.34 -6.20
C GLY A 145 -11.77 -15.16 -5.21
N ARG A 146 -11.34 -15.25 -3.95
CA ARG A 146 -12.02 -15.99 -2.88
C ARG A 146 -12.87 -15.07 -2.01
N ARG A 147 -13.92 -15.63 -1.37
CA ARG A 147 -14.89 -14.87 -0.57
C ARG A 147 -14.28 -14.22 0.67
N THR A 148 -13.20 -14.77 1.19
CA THR A 148 -12.47 -14.20 2.34
C THR A 148 -11.46 -13.12 1.95
N GLY A 149 -11.43 -12.72 0.67
CA GLY A 149 -10.64 -11.58 0.21
C GLY A 149 -11.11 -10.25 0.83
N VAL A 150 -10.21 -9.27 0.89
CA VAL A 150 -10.51 -7.93 1.44
C VAL A 150 -11.69 -7.22 0.75
N SER A 151 -11.97 -7.58 -0.50
CA SER A 151 -13.09 -7.07 -1.30
C SER A 151 -13.99 -8.23 -1.76
N PHE A 152 -14.04 -9.31 -0.98
CA PHE A 152 -14.86 -10.50 -1.20
C PHE A 152 -14.67 -11.19 -2.56
N GLY A 153 -13.50 -11.06 -3.18
CA GLY A 153 -13.17 -11.62 -4.49
C GLY A 153 -13.71 -10.82 -5.68
N LYS A 154 -14.19 -9.58 -5.46
CA LYS A 154 -14.74 -8.69 -6.50
C LYS A 154 -13.67 -7.80 -7.14
N GLY A 155 -12.63 -7.44 -6.39
CA GLY A 155 -11.66 -6.42 -6.77
C GLY A 155 -10.40 -6.99 -7.44
N GLY A 156 -9.92 -8.13 -6.97
CA GLY A 156 -8.64 -8.69 -7.40
C GLY A 156 -7.43 -7.84 -7.01
N SER A 157 -6.29 -8.04 -7.69
CA SER A 157 -4.99 -7.44 -7.32
C SER A 157 -4.99 -5.92 -7.26
N MET A 158 -5.75 -5.24 -8.12
CA MET A 158 -5.67 -3.79 -8.25
C MET A 158 -6.57 -3.05 -7.27
N HIS A 159 -7.57 -3.68 -6.67
CA HIS A 159 -8.64 -3.01 -5.93
C HIS A 159 -8.79 -3.59 -4.51
N LEU A 160 -7.72 -3.44 -3.75
CA LEU A 160 -7.64 -3.79 -2.34
C LEU A 160 -7.91 -2.56 -1.49
N TYR A 161 -8.70 -2.66 -0.43
CA TYR A 161 -8.99 -1.56 0.49
C TYR A 161 -8.81 -2.03 1.94
N ALA A 162 -8.46 -1.11 2.85
CA ALA A 162 -8.34 -1.38 4.28
C ALA A 162 -8.66 -0.10 5.07
N PRO A 163 -8.82 -0.15 6.41
CA PRO A 163 -9.05 1.05 7.21
C PRO A 163 -8.02 2.15 6.93
N ASN A 164 -8.50 3.34 6.55
CA ASN A 164 -7.67 4.48 6.14
C ASN A 164 -6.62 4.15 5.07
N PHE A 165 -6.93 3.17 4.22
CA PHE A 165 -6.25 2.85 2.98
C PHE A 165 -7.29 2.84 1.86
N PHE A 166 -7.30 3.91 1.07
CA PHE A 166 -8.29 4.16 0.02
C PHE A 166 -7.92 3.48 -1.30
N GLY A 167 -7.07 2.47 -1.17
CA GLY A 167 -6.96 1.35 -2.05
C GLY A 167 -5.93 1.46 -3.15
N GLY A 168 -5.88 0.37 -3.91
CA GLY A 168 -5.25 0.35 -5.21
C GLY A 168 -6.19 0.88 -6.29
N ASN A 169 -5.64 1.73 -7.15
CA ASN A 169 -6.39 2.39 -8.22
C ASN A 169 -5.81 2.00 -9.59
N GLY A 170 -6.66 1.48 -10.47
CA GLY A 170 -6.26 0.96 -11.79
C GLY A 170 -6.01 2.05 -12.84
N ILE A 171 -6.58 3.25 -12.65
CA ILE A 171 -6.47 4.35 -13.61
C ILE A 171 -5.30 5.24 -13.23
N VAL A 172 -4.27 5.27 -14.10
CA VAL A 172 -3.01 5.96 -13.84
C VAL A 172 -3.24 7.45 -13.56
N GLY A 173 -2.90 7.90 -12.34
CA GLY A 173 -2.98 9.29 -11.90
C GLY A 173 -4.31 9.67 -11.25
N ALA A 174 -5.37 8.86 -11.38
CA ALA A 174 -6.70 9.18 -10.85
C ALA A 174 -6.74 9.20 -9.32
N GLN A 175 -5.84 8.47 -8.67
CA GLN A 175 -5.72 8.45 -7.21
C GLN A 175 -5.15 9.75 -6.63
N VAL A 176 -4.47 10.58 -7.44
CA VAL A 176 -3.80 11.78 -6.95
C VAL A 176 -4.81 12.87 -6.57
N PRO A 177 -5.80 13.23 -7.41
CA PRO A 177 -6.90 14.10 -7.00
C PRO A 177 -7.71 13.55 -5.82
N LEU A 178 -7.95 12.23 -5.77
CA LEU A 178 -8.64 11.59 -4.65
C LEU A 178 -7.86 11.76 -3.34
N GLY A 179 -6.54 11.58 -3.37
CA GLY A 179 -5.65 11.81 -2.23
C GLY A 179 -5.67 13.26 -1.76
N ALA A 180 -5.71 14.23 -2.68
CA ALA A 180 -5.90 15.64 -2.33
C ALA A 180 -7.29 15.89 -1.69
N GLY A 181 -8.34 15.22 -2.17
CA GLY A 181 -9.67 15.25 -1.54
C GLY A 181 -9.68 14.68 -0.12
N LEU A 182 -8.93 13.62 0.15
CA LEU A 182 -8.74 13.08 1.51
C LEU A 182 -8.00 14.08 2.42
N ALA A 183 -6.96 14.75 1.91
CA ALA A 183 -6.29 15.83 2.64
C ALA A 183 -7.24 17.00 2.95
N PHE A 184 -8.10 17.36 2.00
CA PHE A 184 -9.16 18.35 2.24
C PHE A 184 -10.09 17.89 3.36
N ALA A 185 -10.49 16.62 3.39
CA ALA A 185 -11.34 16.08 4.46
C ALA A 185 -10.67 16.16 5.84
N HIS A 186 -9.38 15.82 5.96
CA HIS A 186 -8.62 15.98 7.21
C HIS A 186 -8.60 17.44 7.66
N LYS A 187 -8.29 18.36 6.74
CA LYS A 187 -8.30 19.80 7.03
C LYS A 187 -9.68 20.30 7.45
N TYR A 188 -10.73 19.89 6.73
CA TYR A 188 -12.11 20.29 6.99
C TYR A 188 -12.59 19.84 8.37
N LYS A 189 -12.16 18.65 8.81
CA LYS A 189 -12.48 18.09 10.13
C LYS A 189 -11.53 18.54 11.24
N ALA A 190 -10.53 19.36 10.93
CA ALA A 190 -9.46 19.77 11.84
C ALA A 190 -8.78 18.56 12.53
N GLU A 191 -8.50 17.51 11.74
CA GLU A 191 -7.79 16.33 12.23
C GLU A 191 -6.28 16.57 12.18
N ASP A 192 -5.57 16.13 13.23
CA ASP A 192 -4.11 16.02 13.25
C ASP A 192 -3.67 14.79 12.45
N ALA A 193 -3.90 14.84 11.14
CA ALA A 193 -3.65 13.77 10.18
C ALA A 193 -3.43 14.35 8.77
N CYS A 194 -2.70 13.61 7.94
CA CYS A 194 -2.46 13.97 6.55
C CYS A 194 -2.79 12.83 5.59
N SER A 195 -2.86 13.17 4.30
CA SER A 195 -3.07 12.19 3.23
C SER A 195 -1.79 12.00 2.42
N PHE A 196 -1.37 10.76 2.25
CA PHE A 196 -0.31 10.35 1.34
C PHE A 196 -0.93 9.87 0.02
N ALA A 197 -0.73 10.67 -1.03
CA ALA A 197 -1.25 10.43 -2.37
C ALA A 197 -0.12 9.89 -3.27
N LEU A 198 0.02 8.57 -3.36
CA LEU A 198 1.11 7.92 -4.08
C LEU A 198 0.82 7.73 -5.57
N TYR A 199 1.84 7.87 -6.39
CA TYR A 199 1.83 7.65 -7.84
C TYR A 199 3.22 7.24 -8.33
N GLY A 200 3.31 6.59 -9.50
CA GLY A 200 4.61 6.19 -10.07
C GLY A 200 5.23 7.24 -10.97
N ASP A 201 6.50 7.07 -11.34
CA ASP A 201 7.23 7.95 -12.27
C ASP A 201 6.48 8.17 -13.60
N GLY A 202 5.90 7.12 -14.19
CA GLY A 202 5.06 7.26 -15.39
C GLY A 202 3.77 8.06 -15.16
N ALA A 203 3.19 8.00 -13.97
CA ALA A 203 1.97 8.72 -13.62
C ALA A 203 2.23 10.22 -13.36
N SER A 204 3.47 10.62 -13.08
CA SER A 204 3.87 12.02 -12.84
C SER A 204 3.63 12.97 -14.03
N ASN A 205 3.33 12.43 -15.21
CA ASN A 205 3.02 13.18 -16.44
C ASN A 205 1.51 13.34 -16.69
N GLN A 206 0.66 12.86 -15.79
CA GLN A 206 -0.80 13.03 -15.90
C GLN A 206 -1.21 14.46 -15.56
N GLY A 207 -2.07 15.08 -16.40
CA GLY A 207 -2.52 16.47 -16.19
C GLY A 207 -3.18 16.70 -14.83
N GLN A 208 -4.04 15.76 -14.41
CA GLN A 208 -4.75 15.82 -13.13
C GLN A 208 -3.81 15.83 -11.90
N VAL A 209 -2.55 15.39 -12.03
CA VAL A 209 -1.55 15.51 -10.96
C VAL A 209 -1.19 16.97 -10.72
N PHE A 210 -0.99 17.74 -11.78
CA PHE A 210 -0.68 19.17 -11.70
C PHE A 210 -1.89 20.01 -11.27
N GLU A 211 -3.09 19.64 -11.71
CA GLU A 211 -4.33 20.25 -11.20
C GLU A 211 -4.46 20.06 -9.68
N SER A 212 -4.14 18.85 -9.20
CA SER A 212 -4.13 18.52 -7.76
C SER A 212 -3.08 19.32 -6.99
N PHE A 213 -1.87 19.48 -7.54
CA PHE A 213 -0.83 20.32 -6.95
C PHE A 213 -1.32 21.76 -6.77
N ASN A 214 -1.88 22.35 -7.83
CA ASN A 214 -2.37 23.73 -7.79
C ASN A 214 -3.43 23.92 -6.69
N MET A 215 -4.47 23.08 -6.68
CA MET A 215 -5.53 23.20 -5.67
C MET A 215 -5.03 22.91 -4.25
N ALA A 216 -4.17 21.90 -4.07
CA ALA A 216 -3.64 21.56 -2.75
C ALA A 216 -2.77 22.68 -2.18
N LYS A 217 -1.97 23.35 -3.02
CA LYS A 217 -1.18 24.50 -2.60
C LYS A 217 -2.06 25.71 -2.32
N LEU A 218 -3.00 26.02 -3.22
CA LEU A 218 -3.94 27.13 -3.08
C LEU A 218 -4.72 27.06 -1.76
N TRP A 219 -5.18 25.86 -1.39
CA TRP A 219 -5.94 25.64 -0.17
C TRP A 219 -5.08 25.22 1.01
N ASN A 220 -3.75 25.19 0.88
CA ASN A 220 -2.81 24.77 1.92
C ASN A 220 -3.25 23.45 2.60
N LEU A 221 -3.42 22.40 1.80
CA LEU A 221 -3.90 21.09 2.24
C LEU A 221 -2.77 20.26 2.88
N PRO A 222 -3.06 19.43 3.90
CA PRO A 222 -2.11 18.47 4.47
C PRO A 222 -1.97 17.24 3.56
N CYS A 223 -1.47 17.45 2.34
CA CYS A 223 -1.31 16.39 1.32
C CYS A 223 0.17 16.17 1.00
N ILE A 224 0.65 14.95 1.17
CA ILE A 224 1.97 14.51 0.75
C ILE A 224 1.82 13.78 -0.58
N PHE A 225 2.29 14.40 -1.65
CA PHE A 225 2.29 13.83 -2.99
C PHE A 225 3.52 12.98 -3.19
N VAL A 226 3.37 11.67 -3.33
CA VAL A 226 4.51 10.74 -3.31
C VAL A 226 4.72 10.12 -4.69
N CYS A 227 5.86 10.39 -5.31
CA CYS A 227 6.32 9.72 -6.51
C CYS A 227 7.20 8.51 -6.16
N GLU A 228 6.73 7.30 -6.42
CA GLU A 228 7.53 6.08 -6.36
C GLU A 228 8.31 5.92 -7.68
N ASN A 229 9.51 6.52 -7.74
CA ASN A 229 10.36 6.49 -8.93
C ASN A 229 11.13 5.17 -9.00
N ASN A 230 10.55 4.20 -9.71
CA ASN A 230 11.17 2.89 -9.97
C ASN A 230 11.88 2.82 -11.32
N LYS A 231 12.14 3.99 -11.92
CA LYS A 231 12.85 4.22 -13.19
C LYS A 231 12.07 3.89 -14.47
N TYR A 232 10.94 3.19 -14.40
CA TYR A 232 10.21 2.70 -15.58
C TYR A 232 8.68 2.76 -15.44
N GLY A 233 8.05 3.60 -16.25
CA GLY A 233 6.61 3.60 -16.49
C GLY A 233 6.23 2.48 -17.46
N MET A 234 5.76 1.34 -16.94
CA MET A 234 5.58 0.10 -17.70
C MET A 234 6.89 -0.34 -18.37
N GLY A 235 7.09 -0.04 -19.66
CA GLY A 235 8.32 -0.34 -20.41
C GLY A 235 9.09 0.90 -20.86
N THR A 236 8.65 2.10 -20.48
CA THR A 236 9.29 3.37 -20.89
C THR A 236 10.13 3.91 -19.73
N ALA A 237 11.45 4.02 -19.95
CA ALA A 237 12.38 4.61 -19.00
C ALA A 237 12.03 6.07 -18.69
N ALA A 238 12.28 6.51 -17.47
CA ALA A 238 12.01 7.87 -16.99
C ALA A 238 12.53 8.97 -17.93
N SER A 239 13.77 8.84 -18.42
CA SER A 239 14.39 9.80 -19.35
C SER A 239 13.74 9.87 -20.74
N ARG A 240 12.90 8.89 -21.07
CA ARG A 240 12.14 8.83 -22.35
C ARG A 240 10.69 9.28 -22.20
N SER A 241 10.16 9.34 -20.97
CA SER A 241 8.80 9.77 -20.70
C SER A 241 8.71 11.17 -20.09
N SER A 242 9.77 11.64 -19.42
CA SER A 242 9.77 12.89 -18.66
C SER A 242 10.95 13.78 -19.07
N ALA A 243 10.67 15.03 -19.44
CA ALA A 243 11.72 16.02 -19.74
C ALA A 243 12.53 16.43 -18.49
N MET A 244 11.90 16.37 -17.30
CA MET A 244 12.56 16.52 -16.01
C MET A 244 12.31 15.27 -15.18
N THR A 245 13.39 14.54 -14.87
CA THR A 245 13.37 13.28 -14.10
C THR A 245 13.60 13.47 -12.60
N GLU A 246 13.76 14.71 -12.16
CA GLU A 246 13.77 15.11 -10.74
C GLU A 246 12.32 15.29 -10.29
N TYR A 247 11.66 14.19 -9.92
CA TYR A 247 10.21 14.17 -9.71
C TYR A 247 9.78 14.98 -8.48
N PHE A 248 10.62 15.04 -7.44
CA PHE A 248 10.39 15.91 -6.27
C PHE A 248 10.31 17.41 -6.62
N LYS A 249 10.86 17.86 -7.75
CA LYS A 249 10.78 19.26 -8.22
C LYS A 249 9.55 19.56 -9.08
N ARG A 250 8.76 18.53 -9.45
CA ARG A 250 7.63 18.66 -10.38
C ARG A 250 6.44 19.41 -9.79
N GLY A 251 6.40 19.57 -8.48
CA GLY A 251 5.45 20.44 -7.77
C GLY A 251 5.61 21.93 -8.07
N GLN A 252 6.72 22.34 -8.72
CA GLN A 252 7.06 23.73 -9.06
C GLN A 252 7.09 24.63 -7.82
N TYR A 253 5.96 25.23 -7.47
CA TYR A 253 5.81 26.10 -6.28
C TYR A 253 5.51 25.32 -4.99
N ILE A 254 5.42 23.98 -5.05
CA ILE A 254 5.35 23.10 -3.88
C ILE A 254 6.76 22.60 -3.55
N PRO A 255 7.22 22.73 -2.28
CA PRO A 255 8.50 22.17 -1.85
C PRO A 255 8.59 20.66 -2.09
N GLY A 256 9.82 20.19 -2.28
CA GLY A 256 10.13 18.82 -2.67
C GLY A 256 11.16 18.16 -1.76
N LEU A 257 11.01 16.86 -1.51
CA LEU A 257 11.99 16.04 -0.82
C LEU A 257 12.22 14.73 -1.59
N LYS A 258 13.44 14.50 -2.06
CA LYS A 258 13.87 13.22 -2.59
C LYS A 258 14.40 12.37 -1.44
N ILE A 259 14.04 11.08 -1.41
CA ILE A 259 14.41 10.11 -0.38
C ILE A 259 14.97 8.86 -1.06
N ASN A 260 16.04 8.29 -0.52
CA ASN A 260 16.51 6.96 -0.90
C ASN A 260 15.46 5.89 -0.51
N GLY A 261 14.63 5.49 -1.49
CA GLY A 261 13.57 4.50 -1.32
C GLY A 261 14.03 3.04 -1.25
N MET A 262 15.35 2.80 -1.29
CA MET A 262 15.96 1.48 -1.06
C MET A 262 16.48 1.32 0.38
N ASP A 263 16.47 2.39 1.18
CA ASP A 263 16.86 2.38 2.58
C ASP A 263 15.65 2.66 3.48
N ILE A 264 15.16 1.63 4.15
CA ILE A 264 13.98 1.75 5.03
C ILE A 264 14.15 2.78 6.15
N LEU A 265 15.36 3.00 6.65
CA LEU A 265 15.60 3.99 7.70
C LEU A 265 15.50 5.42 7.14
N ALA A 266 15.96 5.63 5.89
CA ALA A 266 15.74 6.89 5.18
C ALA A 266 14.27 7.10 4.84
N VAL A 267 13.56 6.04 4.40
CA VAL A 267 12.09 6.11 4.18
C VAL A 267 11.38 6.50 5.48
N TYR A 268 11.66 5.81 6.60
CA TYR A 268 11.06 6.11 7.89
C TYR A 268 11.26 7.58 8.28
N GLN A 269 12.52 8.03 8.31
CA GLN A 269 12.86 9.37 8.77
C GLN A 269 12.32 10.47 7.83
N GLY A 270 12.43 10.27 6.51
CA GLY A 270 11.89 11.21 5.53
C GLY A 270 10.36 11.25 5.50
N THR A 271 9.68 10.12 5.73
CA THR A 271 8.21 10.09 5.87
C THR A 271 7.76 10.80 7.14
N LYS A 272 8.48 10.58 8.25
CA LYS A 272 8.21 11.27 9.51
C LYS A 272 8.30 12.79 9.32
N PHE A 273 9.37 13.27 8.70
CA PHE A 273 9.51 14.69 8.34
C PHE A 273 8.35 15.18 7.46
N ALA A 274 7.97 14.42 6.42
CA ALA A 274 6.89 14.80 5.51
C ALA A 274 5.54 14.88 6.25
N LYS A 275 5.26 13.92 7.14
CA LYS A 275 4.07 13.98 8.00
C LYS A 275 4.09 15.22 8.87
N ASP A 276 5.17 15.43 9.62
CA ASP A 276 5.33 16.56 10.55
C ASP A 276 5.18 17.90 9.81
N TRP A 277 5.69 18.01 8.58
CA TRP A 277 5.49 19.16 7.69
C TRP A 277 4.00 19.45 7.43
N ALA A 278 3.25 18.44 6.97
CA ALA A 278 1.85 18.63 6.60
C ALA A 278 0.97 18.98 7.81
N VAL A 279 1.15 18.28 8.94
CA VAL A 279 0.34 18.52 10.15
C VAL A 279 0.69 19.84 10.84
N SER A 280 1.91 20.35 10.65
CA SER A 280 2.31 21.70 11.13
C SER A 280 1.69 22.85 10.30
N GLY A 281 0.89 22.54 9.28
CA GLY A 281 0.20 23.55 8.49
C GLY A 281 1.04 24.19 7.39
N ASN A 282 2.19 23.60 7.03
CA ASN A 282 3.06 24.10 5.94
C ASN A 282 2.49 23.81 4.53
N GLY A 283 1.34 23.13 4.46
CA GLY A 283 0.67 22.78 3.22
C GLY A 283 1.22 21.51 2.59
N PRO A 284 1.06 21.34 1.27
CA PRO A 284 1.48 20.13 0.61
C PRO A 284 3.01 20.04 0.48
N LEU A 285 3.49 18.82 0.30
CA LEU A 285 4.89 18.50 0.00
C LEU A 285 4.93 17.46 -1.12
N VAL A 286 5.88 17.58 -2.05
CA VAL A 286 6.16 16.54 -3.05
C VAL A 286 7.33 15.68 -2.58
N VAL A 287 7.11 14.39 -2.40
CA VAL A 287 8.13 13.41 -2.02
C VAL A 287 8.45 12.53 -3.20
N GLU A 288 9.73 12.27 -3.47
CA GLU A 288 10.17 11.24 -4.42
C GLU A 288 10.90 10.14 -3.66
N TYR A 289 10.35 8.92 -3.65
CA TYR A 289 11.13 7.74 -3.27
C TYR A 289 11.86 7.21 -4.51
N GLU A 290 13.18 7.36 -4.52
CA GLU A 290 14.03 6.73 -5.53
C GLU A 290 14.19 5.24 -5.19
N THR A 291 13.57 4.37 -5.97
CA THR A 291 13.47 2.93 -5.65
C THR A 291 13.63 2.08 -6.91
N TYR A 292 13.40 0.78 -6.80
CA TYR A 292 13.50 -0.14 -7.92
C TYR A 292 12.60 -1.38 -7.76
N ARG A 293 11.92 -1.77 -8.84
CA ARG A 293 11.16 -3.03 -8.92
C ARG A 293 11.96 -4.12 -9.62
N TYR A 294 12.10 -5.28 -8.99
CA TYR A 294 12.89 -6.39 -9.57
C TYR A 294 12.15 -7.14 -10.67
N GLY A 295 10.84 -7.32 -10.51
CA GLY A 295 9.98 -7.89 -11.55
C GLY A 295 9.69 -6.91 -12.67
N GLY A 296 9.15 -7.40 -13.79
CA GLY A 296 8.58 -6.56 -14.84
C GLY A 296 7.39 -5.73 -14.35
N HIS A 297 6.71 -5.06 -15.25
CA HIS A 297 5.63 -4.15 -14.88
C HIS A 297 4.52 -4.88 -14.11
N SER A 298 4.09 -6.00 -14.67
CA SER A 298 3.12 -6.96 -14.13
C SER A 298 3.58 -8.38 -14.46
N MET A 299 2.84 -9.40 -14.01
CA MET A 299 3.15 -10.80 -14.33
C MET A 299 3.14 -11.16 -15.82
N SER A 300 2.53 -10.34 -16.69
CA SER A 300 2.57 -10.54 -18.15
C SER A 300 3.80 -9.92 -18.83
N ASP A 301 4.59 -9.13 -18.10
CA ASP A 301 5.78 -8.46 -18.60
C ASP A 301 7.04 -9.08 -17.99
N PRO A 302 7.91 -9.75 -18.79
CA PRO A 302 9.18 -10.27 -18.30
C PRO A 302 10.17 -9.18 -17.87
N GLY A 303 10.01 -7.93 -18.35
CA GLY A 303 10.86 -6.79 -18.00
C GLY A 303 12.27 -6.81 -18.60
N THR A 304 12.51 -7.58 -19.66
CA THR A 304 13.84 -7.76 -20.29
C THR A 304 13.99 -7.03 -21.63
N THR A 305 12.94 -6.42 -22.17
CA THR A 305 12.97 -5.74 -23.48
C THR A 305 13.39 -4.27 -23.40
N TYR A 306 13.38 -3.69 -22.20
CA TYR A 306 13.64 -2.26 -21.97
C TYR A 306 14.69 -1.97 -20.89
N ARG A 307 15.30 -3.01 -20.33
CA ARG A 307 16.39 -2.95 -19.34
C ARG A 307 17.13 -4.28 -19.29
N THR A 308 18.37 -4.28 -18.81
CA THR A 308 19.21 -5.49 -18.78
C THR A 308 18.99 -6.31 -17.51
N ARG A 309 19.30 -7.61 -17.57
CA ARG A 309 19.33 -8.46 -16.38
C ARG A 309 20.41 -8.03 -15.40
N ASP A 310 21.53 -7.53 -15.91
CA ASP A 310 22.66 -7.06 -15.11
C ASP A 310 22.29 -5.83 -14.27
N GLU A 311 21.50 -4.89 -14.82
CA GLU A 311 20.97 -3.75 -14.08
C GLU A 311 20.13 -4.21 -12.87
N VAL A 312 19.20 -5.15 -13.09
CA VAL A 312 18.34 -5.68 -12.02
C VAL A 312 19.16 -6.44 -10.98
N GLN A 313 20.13 -7.25 -11.42
CA GLN A 313 21.00 -8.02 -10.53
C GLN A 313 21.94 -7.11 -9.73
N HIS A 314 22.46 -6.04 -10.35
CA HIS A 314 23.25 -5.02 -9.67
C HIS A 314 22.43 -4.35 -8.58
N MET A 315 21.20 -3.91 -8.91
CA MET A 315 20.30 -3.31 -7.92
C MET A 315 20.00 -4.25 -6.76
N ARG A 316 19.64 -5.51 -7.04
CA ARG A 316 19.35 -6.50 -6.00
C ARG A 316 20.56 -6.83 -5.12
N SER A 317 21.75 -6.94 -5.71
CA SER A 317 22.94 -7.35 -4.96
C SER A 317 23.57 -6.23 -4.13
N LYS A 318 23.37 -4.97 -4.54
CA LYS A 318 24.01 -3.80 -3.90
C LYS A 318 23.08 -2.98 -3.03
N ASN A 319 21.78 -2.95 -3.35
CA ASN A 319 20.84 -2.00 -2.77
C ASN A 319 19.53 -2.66 -2.32
N ASP A 320 19.48 -3.98 -2.11
CA ASP A 320 18.24 -4.61 -1.63
C ASP A 320 17.86 -4.10 -0.23
N PRO A 321 16.61 -3.66 -0.01
CA PRO A 321 16.24 -2.99 1.24
C PRO A 321 16.29 -3.92 2.46
N ILE A 322 16.00 -5.20 2.26
CA ILE A 322 16.04 -6.22 3.32
C ILE A 322 17.48 -6.55 3.66
N ALA A 323 18.32 -6.78 2.64
CA ALA A 323 19.75 -7.02 2.84
C ALA A 323 20.43 -5.80 3.48
N GLY A 324 20.09 -4.59 3.06
CA GLY A 324 20.60 -3.34 3.60
C GLY A 324 20.28 -3.18 5.09
N LEU A 325 19.02 -3.37 5.50
CA LEU A 325 18.67 -3.33 6.92
C LEU A 325 19.31 -4.48 7.69
N LYS A 326 19.37 -5.71 7.14
CA LYS A 326 20.07 -6.84 7.79
C LYS A 326 21.49 -6.45 8.18
N MET A 327 22.27 -5.90 7.24
CA MET A 327 23.67 -5.53 7.50
C MET A 327 23.78 -4.51 8.63
N LYS A 328 22.90 -3.50 8.65
CA LYS A 328 22.85 -2.47 9.71
C LYS A 328 22.49 -3.06 11.07
N LEU A 329 21.53 -4.00 11.13
CA LEU A 329 21.16 -4.66 12.39
C LEU A 329 22.33 -5.46 12.98
N LEU A 330 23.14 -6.11 12.13
CA LEU A 330 24.33 -6.84 12.56
C LEU A 330 25.44 -5.88 13.01
N GLU A 331 25.69 -4.82 12.24
CA GLU A 331 26.70 -3.80 12.55
C GLU A 331 26.42 -3.08 13.88
N LEU A 332 25.15 -2.74 14.13
CA LEU A 332 24.71 -2.07 15.36
C LEU A 332 24.55 -3.03 16.55
N GLY A 333 24.83 -4.34 16.38
CA GLY A 333 24.65 -5.34 17.44
C GLY A 333 23.19 -5.53 17.88
N VAL A 334 22.23 -5.14 17.02
CA VAL A 334 20.78 -5.25 17.28
C VAL A 334 20.31 -6.70 17.13
N ALA A 335 20.91 -7.47 16.22
CA ALA A 335 20.59 -8.88 16.03
C ALA A 335 21.84 -9.71 15.75
N THR A 336 21.78 -11.02 16.00
CA THR A 336 22.76 -11.98 15.48
C THR A 336 22.32 -12.58 14.14
N GLU A 337 23.25 -13.23 13.42
CA GLU A 337 22.93 -13.97 12.19
C GLU A 337 21.90 -15.09 12.44
N GLU A 338 21.99 -15.77 13.59
CA GLU A 338 21.05 -16.82 13.99
C GLU A 338 19.64 -16.26 14.21
N GLU A 339 19.53 -15.10 14.89
CA GLU A 339 18.25 -14.43 15.10
C GLU A 339 17.63 -14.00 13.76
N ILE A 340 18.41 -13.39 12.87
CA ILE A 340 17.97 -13.00 11.53
C ILE A 340 17.45 -14.21 10.75
N LYS A 341 18.21 -15.32 10.72
CA LYS A 341 17.78 -16.56 10.07
C LYS A 341 16.50 -17.13 10.68
N SER A 342 16.31 -16.98 11.99
CA SER A 342 15.09 -17.40 12.68
C SER A 342 13.87 -16.58 12.23
N TYR A 343 14.03 -15.27 12.05
CA TYR A 343 12.98 -14.38 11.54
C TYR A 343 12.58 -14.73 10.11
N ASP A 344 13.57 -14.99 9.24
CA ASP A 344 13.33 -15.44 7.86
C ASP A 344 12.51 -16.75 7.82
N LYS A 345 12.88 -17.71 8.67
CA LYS A 345 12.18 -19.00 8.77
C LYS A 345 10.75 -18.80 9.31
N ALA A 346 10.57 -17.95 10.30
CA ALA A 346 9.27 -17.65 10.88
C ALA A 346 8.35 -16.95 9.87
N ALA A 347 8.84 -15.94 9.16
CA ALA A 347 8.09 -15.23 8.13
C ALA A 347 7.69 -16.16 6.98
N ARG A 348 8.61 -17.04 6.53
CA ARG A 348 8.29 -18.06 5.53
C ARG A 348 7.17 -18.98 6.01
N LYS A 349 7.32 -19.56 7.21
CA LYS A 349 6.30 -20.46 7.78
C LYS A 349 4.94 -19.75 7.87
N TYR A 350 4.92 -18.53 8.38
CA TYR A 350 3.71 -17.72 8.48
C TYR A 350 3.07 -17.52 7.11
N VAL A 351 3.79 -17.05 6.09
CA VAL A 351 3.21 -16.81 4.76
C VAL A 351 2.75 -18.11 4.11
N ASP A 352 3.50 -19.22 4.25
CA ASP A 352 3.09 -20.53 3.72
C ASP A 352 1.74 -20.97 4.35
N GLU A 353 1.56 -20.80 5.66
CA GLU A 353 0.27 -21.07 6.34
C GLU A 353 -0.86 -20.15 5.82
N GLN A 354 -0.57 -18.86 5.57
CA GLN A 354 -1.58 -17.93 5.04
C GLN A 354 -1.98 -18.26 3.59
N VAL A 355 -1.04 -18.78 2.78
CA VAL A 355 -1.32 -19.27 1.42
C VAL A 355 -2.28 -20.46 1.47
N GLU A 356 -2.03 -21.44 2.35
CA GLU A 356 -2.90 -22.60 2.51
C GLU A 356 -4.32 -22.18 2.94
N LEU A 357 -4.44 -21.27 3.91
CA LEU A 357 -5.73 -20.73 4.34
C LEU A 357 -6.46 -19.98 3.23
N ALA A 358 -5.75 -19.18 2.44
CA ALA A 358 -6.35 -18.45 1.32
C ALA A 358 -6.79 -19.38 0.19
N ASP A 359 -6.02 -20.43 -0.10
CA ASP A 359 -6.32 -21.39 -1.17
C ASP A 359 -7.48 -22.32 -0.82
N ALA A 360 -7.62 -22.68 0.46
CA ALA A 360 -8.74 -23.46 0.98
C ALA A 360 -10.05 -22.65 1.09
N ALA A 361 -9.99 -21.32 1.08
CA ALA A 361 -11.17 -20.47 1.22
C ALA A 361 -12.13 -20.61 0.03
N PRO A 362 -13.45 -20.64 0.24
CA PRO A 362 -14.41 -20.82 -0.84
C PRO A 362 -14.38 -19.63 -1.81
N ALA A 363 -14.62 -19.91 -3.10
CA ALA A 363 -14.99 -18.86 -4.04
C ALA A 363 -16.34 -18.25 -3.65
N PRO A 364 -16.63 -16.98 -4.01
CA PRO A 364 -17.97 -16.43 -3.88
C PRO A 364 -18.98 -17.32 -4.62
N GLU A 365 -20.12 -17.63 -4.00
CA GLU A 365 -21.12 -18.45 -4.68
C GLU A 365 -21.64 -17.70 -5.91
N ALA A 366 -21.88 -18.43 -7.01
CA ALA A 366 -22.34 -17.87 -8.28
C ALA A 366 -23.85 -17.51 -8.25
N LYS A 367 -24.24 -16.62 -7.34
CA LYS A 367 -25.61 -16.11 -7.15
C LYS A 367 -25.70 -14.64 -7.56
N LEU A 368 -26.82 -14.24 -8.16
CA LEU A 368 -27.05 -12.83 -8.51
C LEU A 368 -27.09 -11.93 -7.28
N SER A 369 -27.62 -12.41 -6.15
CA SER A 369 -27.59 -11.66 -4.88
C SER A 369 -26.17 -11.29 -4.46
N ILE A 370 -25.20 -12.19 -4.66
CA ILE A 370 -23.79 -11.95 -4.35
C ILE A 370 -23.14 -11.11 -5.45
N LEU A 371 -23.48 -11.34 -6.72
CA LEU A 371 -22.97 -10.52 -7.82
C LEU A 371 -23.34 -9.04 -7.64
N PHE A 372 -24.57 -8.78 -7.19
CA PHE A 372 -25.16 -7.44 -7.08
C PHE A 372 -25.07 -6.82 -5.69
N GLU A 373 -24.57 -7.54 -4.68
CA GLU A 373 -24.27 -6.92 -3.39
C GLU A 373 -23.24 -5.78 -3.59
N ASP A 374 -23.34 -4.75 -2.75
CA ASP A 374 -22.43 -3.59 -2.70
C ASP A 374 -22.38 -2.71 -3.96
N VAL A 375 -23.34 -2.86 -4.89
CA VAL A 375 -23.52 -1.89 -6.01
C VAL A 375 -23.94 -0.51 -5.49
N TYR A 376 -24.78 -0.49 -4.46
CA TYR A 376 -25.22 0.70 -3.74
C TYR A 376 -24.96 0.55 -2.25
N LEU A 377 -24.86 1.68 -1.54
CA LEU A 377 -24.78 1.68 -0.08
C LEU A 377 -26.10 1.15 0.51
N PRO A 378 -26.06 0.36 1.60
CA PRO A 378 -27.26 -0.10 2.28
C PRO A 378 -28.26 1.02 2.57
N GLY A 379 -29.49 0.88 2.08
CA GLY A 379 -30.58 1.86 2.18
C GLY A 379 -30.70 2.85 1.01
N THR A 380 -29.83 2.75 0.00
CA THR A 380 -29.85 3.60 -1.21
C THR A 380 -30.07 2.80 -2.50
N GLU A 381 -30.37 1.52 -2.38
CA GLU A 381 -30.49 0.59 -3.49
C GLU A 381 -31.73 0.86 -4.35
N THR A 382 -31.61 0.61 -5.65
CA THR A 382 -32.78 0.47 -6.51
C THR A 382 -33.51 -0.83 -6.19
N PRO A 383 -34.85 -0.91 -6.35
CA PRO A 383 -35.60 -2.13 -6.07
C PRO A 383 -35.12 -3.35 -6.87
N THR A 384 -34.61 -3.10 -8.08
CA THR A 384 -34.14 -4.14 -9.00
C THR A 384 -32.81 -3.79 -9.66
N LEU A 385 -32.09 -4.83 -10.11
CA LEU A 385 -30.93 -4.73 -10.99
C LEU A 385 -31.03 -5.75 -12.12
N ARG A 386 -30.80 -5.30 -13.35
CA ARG A 386 -30.89 -6.14 -14.54
C ARG A 386 -29.64 -7.02 -14.66
N GLY A 387 -29.83 -8.33 -14.82
CA GLY A 387 -28.77 -9.27 -15.21
C GLY A 387 -28.41 -9.17 -16.70
N ARG A 388 -27.94 -10.28 -17.27
CA ARG A 388 -27.48 -10.32 -18.66
C ARG A 388 -28.63 -10.08 -19.65
N ILE A 389 -29.82 -10.59 -19.36
CA ILE A 389 -31.04 -10.41 -20.15
C ILE A 389 -32.17 -9.83 -19.26
N PRO A 390 -33.24 -9.23 -19.83
CA PRO A 390 -34.33 -8.64 -19.04
C PRO A 390 -34.97 -9.61 -18.02
N GLU A 391 -34.99 -10.90 -18.33
CA GLU A 391 -35.56 -11.97 -17.48
C GLU A 391 -34.65 -12.29 -16.28
N ASP A 392 -33.38 -11.89 -16.32
CA ASP A 392 -32.43 -12.02 -15.22
C ASP A 392 -32.49 -10.82 -14.25
N THR A 393 -33.54 -10.00 -14.32
CA THR A 393 -33.70 -8.86 -13.40
C THR A 393 -33.89 -9.37 -11.98
N TRP A 394 -32.93 -9.06 -11.10
CA TRP A 394 -32.95 -9.40 -9.69
C TRP A 394 -33.78 -8.37 -8.93
N ASP A 395 -34.68 -8.85 -8.07
CA ASP A 395 -35.47 -8.04 -7.13
C ASP A 395 -35.00 -8.33 -5.71
N PHE A 396 -34.47 -7.30 -5.04
CA PHE A 396 -33.91 -7.43 -3.70
C PHE A 396 -34.96 -7.69 -2.61
N LYS A 397 -36.21 -7.24 -2.83
CA LYS A 397 -37.32 -7.46 -1.91
C LYS A 397 -37.88 -8.88 -2.06
N LYS A 398 -37.97 -9.40 -3.29
CA LYS A 398 -38.38 -10.80 -3.55
C LYS A 398 -37.29 -11.79 -3.15
N GLY A 399 -36.01 -11.38 -3.20
CA GLY A 399 -34.89 -12.30 -3.03
C GLY A 399 -34.78 -13.29 -4.21
N GLY A 400 -35.19 -12.85 -5.41
CA GLY A 400 -35.34 -13.68 -6.59
C GLY A 400 -35.45 -12.86 -7.86
N PHE A 401 -35.78 -13.51 -8.97
CA PHE A 401 -36.01 -12.82 -10.24
C PHE A 401 -37.36 -12.08 -10.24
N ALA A 402 -37.37 -10.83 -10.71
CA ALA A 402 -38.57 -10.02 -10.86
C ALA A 402 -39.55 -10.61 -11.88
N ASN A 403 -39.00 -11.19 -12.96
CA ASN A 403 -39.76 -11.64 -14.13
C ASN A 403 -39.80 -13.17 -14.28
N ARG A 404 -39.46 -13.92 -13.23
CA ARG A 404 -39.62 -15.39 -13.17
C ARG A 404 -40.34 -15.75 -11.90
N ASP A 405 -41.22 -16.75 -11.97
CA ASP A 405 -41.99 -17.21 -10.82
C ASP A 405 -41.10 -17.72 -9.69
#